data_AF-A0A496VVJ3-F1
#
_entry.id   AF-A0A496VVJ3-F1
#
_cell.length_a   1.000
_cell.length_b   1.000
_cell.length_c   1.000
_cell.angle_alpha   90.00
_cell.angle_beta   90.00
_cell.angle_gamma   90.00
#
_symmetry.space_group_name_H-M   'P 1'
#
loop_
_entity.id
_entity.type
_entity.pdbx_description
1 polymer ?
#
loop_
_entity_poly.entity_id
_entity_poly.type
_entity_poly.pdbx_seq_one_letter_code
_entity_poly.pdbx_strand_id
1 'polypeptide(L)'
;MGTIFKKDKKYTFSDYFDLNNPTKEIIEKFEYQYRFEELKLPKSSEIVGNLDKLKETYIKKLPLISLNSEMARREFYIYPLLLELLEYIPAKINVEYPLDAGENLRGNY
;
A
#
# COMPACT_ATOMS: atom_id res chain seq x y z
N MET A 1 24.80 3.85 -21.50
CA MET A 1 24.04 3.64 -20.25
C MET A 1 22.99 2.58 -20.50
N GLY A 2 23.04 1.46 -19.79
CA GLY A 2 22.08 0.36 -19.98
C GLY A 2 20.67 0.79 -19.58
N THR A 3 19.67 0.36 -20.34
CA THR A 3 18.26 0.59 -20.02
C THR A 3 17.86 -0.36 -18.89
N ILE A 4 17.34 0.18 -17.77
CA ILE A 4 16.82 -0.62 -16.64
C ILE A 4 15.65 -1.50 -17.11
N PHE A 5 14.81 -0.96 -18.01
CA PHE A 5 13.71 -1.68 -18.62
C PHE A 5 14.08 -2.22 -20.00
N LYS A 6 13.73 -3.48 -20.25
CA LYS A 6 13.88 -4.14 -21.55
C LYS A 6 12.77 -3.67 -22.47
N LYS A 7 13.14 -3.26 -23.69
CA LYS A 7 12.19 -2.90 -24.74
C LYS A 7 11.25 -4.08 -25.00
N ASP A 8 9.96 -3.81 -25.12
CA ASP A 8 8.88 -4.77 -25.37
C ASP A 8 8.61 -5.80 -24.24
N LYS A 9 9.30 -5.71 -23.08
CA LYS A 9 8.93 -6.48 -21.88
C LYS A 9 7.83 -5.75 -21.12
N LYS A 10 6.73 -6.46 -20.87
CA LYS A 10 5.73 -6.01 -19.90
C LYS A 10 6.18 -6.37 -18.48
N TYR A 11 6.08 -5.42 -17.56
CA TYR A 11 6.46 -5.58 -16.16
C TYR A 11 5.21 -5.66 -15.27
N THR A 12 5.20 -6.63 -14.37
CA THR A 12 4.24 -6.76 -13.28
C THR A 12 4.82 -6.15 -12.00
N PHE A 13 3.99 -5.95 -10.97
CA PHE A 13 4.49 -5.49 -9.67
C PHE A 13 5.57 -6.43 -9.09
N SER A 14 5.40 -7.74 -9.27
CA SER A 14 6.36 -8.74 -8.80
C SER A 14 7.71 -8.64 -9.50
N ASP A 15 7.74 -8.30 -10.80
CA ASP A 15 9.00 -8.17 -11.56
C ASP A 15 9.96 -7.13 -10.97
N TYR A 16 9.44 -6.13 -10.24
CA TYR A 16 10.28 -5.09 -9.63
C TYR A 16 11.12 -5.60 -8.46
N PHE A 17 10.69 -6.66 -7.77
CA PHE A 17 11.48 -7.27 -6.68
C PHE A 17 12.68 -8.06 -7.20
N ASP A 18 12.65 -8.46 -8.47
CA ASP A 18 13.74 -9.17 -9.14
C ASP A 18 14.77 -8.20 -9.77
N LEU A 19 14.52 -6.88 -9.73
CA LEU A 19 15.47 -5.89 -10.22
C LEU A 19 16.56 -5.65 -9.18
N ASN A 20 17.82 -5.83 -9.60
CA ASN A 20 18.99 -5.55 -8.76
C ASN A 20 19.30 -4.05 -8.62
N ASN A 21 18.53 -3.18 -9.29
CA ASN A 21 18.73 -1.74 -9.23
C ASN A 21 18.18 -1.17 -7.90
N PRO A 22 18.86 -0.17 -7.31
CA PRO A 22 18.29 0.60 -6.22
C PRO A 22 16.91 1.17 -6.58
N THR A 23 15.96 1.17 -5.64
CA THR A 23 14.60 1.71 -5.85
C THR A 23 14.61 3.12 -6.44
N LYS A 24 15.55 3.96 -6.01
CA LYS A 24 15.72 5.33 -6.51
C LYS A 24 15.98 5.38 -8.02
N GLU A 25 16.83 4.49 -8.54
CA GLU A 25 17.14 4.44 -9.97
C GLU A 25 15.95 3.93 -10.80
N ILE A 26 15.16 3.02 -10.23
CA ILE A 26 13.96 2.48 -10.87
C ILE A 26 12.90 3.58 -11.02
N ILE A 27 12.61 4.34 -9.96
CA ILE A 27 11.56 5.38 -10.00
C ILE A 27 11.93 6.58 -10.86
N GLU A 28 13.23 6.91 -10.98
CA GLU A 28 13.72 7.99 -11.84
C GLU A 28 13.40 7.73 -13.33
N LYS A 29 13.29 6.46 -13.74
CA LYS A 29 12.86 6.10 -15.11
C LYS A 29 11.39 6.39 -15.40
N PHE A 30 10.60 6.61 -14.36
CA PHE A 30 9.20 6.99 -14.45
C PHE A 30 8.99 8.48 -14.16
N GLU A 31 10.06 9.28 -14.21
CA GLU A 31 10.02 10.73 -13.91
C GLU A 31 9.58 11.04 -12.46
N TYR A 32 9.64 10.05 -11.57
CA TYR A 32 9.43 10.24 -10.13
C TYR A 32 10.76 10.43 -9.41
N GLN A 33 10.70 11.12 -8.27
CA GLN A 33 11.88 11.39 -7.45
C GLN A 33 11.62 11.02 -5.99
N TYR A 34 12.66 10.50 -5.35
CA TYR A 34 12.64 10.27 -3.90
C TYR A 34 12.94 11.58 -3.17
N ARG A 35 12.07 11.97 -2.23
CA ARG A 35 12.30 13.09 -1.32
C ARG A 35 12.46 12.54 0.10
N PHE A 36 13.56 12.93 0.74
CA PHE A 36 13.75 12.71 2.17
C PHE A 36 13.57 14.05 2.87
N GLU A 37 12.37 14.28 3.39
CA GLU A 37 11.97 15.55 3.99
C GLU A 37 11.18 15.33 5.29
N GLU A 38 11.26 16.30 6.20
CA GLU A 38 10.44 16.27 7.40
C GLU A 38 8.98 16.54 7.03
N LEU A 39 8.11 15.56 7.27
CA LEU A 39 6.67 15.72 7.04
C LEU A 39 6.02 16.47 8.21
N LYS A 40 5.59 17.71 7.96
CA LYS A 40 4.71 18.45 8.86
C LYS A 40 3.25 18.07 8.59
N LEU A 41 2.81 16.98 9.20
CA LEU A 41 1.42 16.54 9.07
C LEU A 41 0.49 17.50 9.85
N PRO A 42 -0.66 17.88 9.28
CA PRO A 42 -1.64 18.68 9.98
C PRO A 42 -2.14 17.91 11.20
N LYS A 43 -2.15 18.57 12.36
CA LYS A 43 -2.77 18.00 13.56
C LYS A 43 -4.25 18.35 13.54
N SER A 44 -5.09 17.33 13.65
CA SER A 44 -6.52 17.54 13.87
C SER A 44 -6.77 17.78 15.37
N SER A 45 -7.61 18.76 15.69
CA SER A 45 -8.21 18.90 17.01
C SER A 45 -9.53 18.14 17.14
N GLU A 46 -9.95 17.43 16.09
CA GLU A 46 -11.15 16.61 16.16
C GLU A 46 -10.97 15.46 17.13
N ILE A 47 -12.02 15.23 17.90
CA ILE A 47 -12.08 14.11 18.81
C ILE A 47 -12.33 12.88 17.95
N VAL A 48 -11.29 12.07 17.77
CA VAL A 48 -11.45 10.71 17.25
C VAL A 48 -12.34 9.97 18.25
N GLY A 49 -13.42 9.39 17.75
CA GLY A 49 -14.40 8.66 18.53
C GLY A 49 -13.82 7.41 19.18
N ASN A 50 -14.69 6.59 19.75
CA ASN A 50 -14.26 5.42 20.48
C ASN A 50 -13.66 4.35 19.52
N LEU A 51 -12.35 4.14 19.59
CA LEU A 51 -11.61 3.09 18.86
C LEU A 51 -11.40 1.81 19.68
N ASP A 52 -12.06 1.66 20.83
CA ASP A 52 -11.83 0.56 21.76
C ASP A 52 -12.14 -0.78 21.10
N LYS A 53 -13.17 -0.86 20.26
CA LYS A 53 -13.48 -2.09 19.49
C LYS A 53 -12.35 -2.52 18.56
N LEU A 54 -11.76 -1.57 17.83
CA LEU A 54 -10.64 -1.84 16.93
C LEU A 54 -9.40 -2.24 17.74
N LYS A 55 -9.10 -1.50 18.81
CA LYS A 55 -8.00 -1.81 19.74
C LYS A 55 -8.14 -3.19 20.36
N GLU A 56 -9.32 -3.54 20.88
CA GLU A 56 -9.58 -4.85 21.45
C GLU A 56 -9.42 -5.96 20.41
N THR A 57 -9.88 -5.74 19.19
CA THR A 57 -9.67 -6.68 18.08
C THR A 57 -8.18 -6.90 17.84
N TYR A 58 -7.38 -5.83 17.85
CA TYR A 58 -5.96 -5.92 17.53
C TYR A 58 -5.13 -6.50 18.67
N ILE A 59 -5.50 -6.20 19.92
CA ILE A 59 -4.77 -6.67 21.10
C ILE A 59 -5.18 -8.10 21.46
N LYS A 60 -6.47 -8.45 21.39
CA LYS A 60 -6.98 -9.74 21.88
C LYS A 60 -7.11 -10.79 20.77
N LYS A 61 -7.53 -10.40 19.56
CA LYS A 61 -7.90 -11.35 18.50
C LYS A 61 -6.79 -11.53 17.47
N LEU A 62 -6.14 -10.44 17.06
CA LEU A 62 -5.11 -10.50 16.01
C LEU A 62 -3.94 -11.45 16.33
N PRO A 63 -3.44 -11.57 17.58
CA PRO A 63 -2.40 -12.55 17.92
C PRO A 63 -2.81 -14.01 17.74
N LEU A 64 -4.12 -14.30 17.66
CA LEU A 64 -4.67 -15.64 17.47
C LEU A 64 -4.83 -16.00 15.99
N ILE A 65 -4.43 -15.10 15.07
CA ILE A 65 -4.58 -15.25 13.62
C ILE A 65 -3.19 -15.30 12.98
N SER A 66 -2.95 -16.28 12.10
CA SER A 66 -1.74 -16.31 11.30
C SER A 66 -1.81 -15.28 10.16
N LEU A 67 -0.95 -14.26 10.21
CA LEU A 67 -0.87 -13.19 9.21
C LEU A 67 0.21 -13.43 8.15
N ASN A 68 0.53 -14.70 7.87
CA ASN A 68 1.65 -15.05 7.00
C ASN A 68 1.36 -14.80 5.51
N SER A 69 0.09 -14.83 5.09
CA SER A 69 -0.31 -14.49 3.72
C SER A 69 -0.71 -13.03 3.57
N GLU A 70 -0.55 -12.49 2.36
CA GLU A 70 -1.00 -11.13 2.03
C GLU A 70 -2.52 -11.00 2.18
N MET A 71 -3.28 -11.99 1.71
CA MET A 71 -4.73 -12.07 1.90
C MET A 71 -5.15 -12.00 3.38
N ALA A 72 -4.48 -12.76 4.26
CA ALA A 72 -4.79 -12.71 5.70
C ALA A 72 -4.48 -11.35 6.31
N ARG A 73 -3.36 -10.69 5.93
CA ARG A 73 -3.06 -9.33 6.37
C ARG A 73 -4.10 -8.33 5.85
N ARG A 74 -4.50 -8.46 4.59
CA ARG A 74 -5.50 -7.60 3.96
C ARG A 74 -6.84 -7.69 4.70
N GLU A 75 -7.32 -8.90 4.96
CA GLU A 75 -8.63 -9.14 5.57
C GLU A 75 -8.68 -8.86 7.07
N PHE A 76 -7.69 -9.31 7.83
CA PHE A 76 -7.76 -9.27 9.30
C PHE A 76 -7.06 -8.07 9.92
N TYR A 77 -6.17 -7.40 9.20
CA TYR A 77 -5.40 -6.27 9.72
C TYR A 77 -5.64 -4.96 8.96
N ILE A 78 -5.72 -4.97 7.63
CA ILE A 78 -5.88 -3.73 6.87
C ILE A 78 -7.37 -3.34 6.78
N TYR A 79 -8.22 -4.26 6.34
CA TYR A 79 -9.64 -3.99 6.09
C TYR A 79 -10.40 -3.43 7.30
N PRO A 80 -10.25 -3.98 8.53
CA PRO A 80 -10.95 -3.45 9.70
C PRO A 80 -10.57 -2.00 10.02
N LEU A 81 -9.28 -1.64 9.88
CA LEU A 81 -8.83 -0.26 10.05
C LEU A 81 -9.42 0.66 8.98
N LEU A 82 -9.45 0.24 7.72
CA LEU A 82 -10.00 1.05 6.63
C LEU A 82 -11.50 1.32 6.85
N LEU A 83 -12.27 0.35 7.34
CA LEU A 83 -13.67 0.55 7.67
C LEU A 83 -13.86 1.56 8.79
N GLU A 84 -13.07 1.47 9.86
CA GLU A 84 -13.13 2.44 10.97
C GLU A 84 -12.75 3.86 10.51
N LEU A 85 -11.86 4.00 9.52
CA LEU A 85 -11.51 5.31 8.97
C LEU A 85 -12.67 5.99 8.25
N LEU A 86 -13.61 5.23 7.65
CA LEU A 86 -14.74 5.81 6.92
C LEU A 86 -15.72 6.58 7.83
N GLU A 87 -15.66 6.37 9.14
CA GLU A 87 -16.41 7.17 10.12
C GLU A 87 -15.85 8.61 10.24
N TYR A 88 -14.60 8.83 9.85
CA TYR A 88 -13.88 10.10 10.01
C TYR A 88 -13.61 10.83 8.71
N ILE A 89 -13.59 10.11 7.58
CA ILE A 89 -13.31 10.70 6.26
C ILE A 89 -14.35 10.29 5.23
N PRO A 90 -14.85 11.23 4.40
CA PRO A 90 -15.73 10.91 3.29
C PRO A 90 -14.92 10.34 2.12
N ALA A 91 -14.46 9.10 2.27
CA ALA A 91 -13.68 8.38 1.27
C ALA A 91 -14.42 7.16 0.72
N LYS A 92 -14.01 6.68 -0.45
CA LYS A 92 -14.48 5.43 -1.04
C LYS A 92 -13.34 4.41 -1.02
N ILE A 93 -13.58 3.26 -0.40
CA ILE A 93 -12.67 2.11 -0.50
C ILE A 93 -12.97 1.37 -1.80
N ASN A 94 -11.96 1.22 -2.65
CA ASN A 94 -12.05 0.38 -3.83
C ASN A 94 -11.30 -0.92 -3.55
N VAL A 95 -12.03 -2.04 -3.49
CA VAL A 95 -11.51 -3.35 -3.04
C VAL A 95 -10.78 -4.09 -4.15
N GLU A 96 -11.15 -3.83 -5.41
CA GLU A 96 -10.46 -4.33 -6.59
C GLU A 96 -10.12 -3.15 -7.49
N TYR A 97 -8.84 -3.04 -7.85
CA TYR A 97 -8.40 -2.24 -8.97
C TYR A 97 -7.46 -3.12 -9.78
N PRO A 98 -7.92 -3.73 -10.90
CA PRO A 98 -6.98 -4.26 -11.87
C PRO A 98 -6.08 -3.11 -12.29
N LEU A 99 -4.81 -3.22 -11.94
CA LEU A 99 -3.86 -2.15 -12.16
C LEU A 99 -3.27 -2.42 -13.56
N ASP A 100 -3.84 -1.80 -14.59
CA ASP A 100 -3.28 -1.76 -15.94
C ASP A 100 -2.72 -0.35 -16.21
N ALA A 101 -1.52 -0.10 -15.69
CA ALA A 101 -0.79 1.15 -15.90
C ALA A 101 0.20 1.03 -17.08
N GLY A 102 -0.24 0.39 -18.17
CA GLY A 102 0.50 0.29 -19.42
C GLY A 102 1.51 -0.87 -19.43
N GLU A 103 2.62 -0.71 -20.16
CA GLU A 103 3.62 -1.79 -20.31
C GLU A 103 4.44 -2.04 -19.04
N ASN A 104 4.53 -1.04 -18.15
CA ASN A 104 5.46 -1.10 -17.03
C ASN A 104 4.82 -1.56 -15.72
N LEU A 105 3.50 -1.61 -15.61
CA LEU A 105 2.89 -2.06 -14.36
C LEU A 105 1.52 -2.68 -14.63
N ARG A 106 1.49 -4.01 -14.57
CA ARG A 106 0.26 -4.81 -14.67
C ARG A 106 0.09 -5.73 -13.47
N GLY A 107 -1.11 -5.83 -12.95
CA GLY A 107 -1.45 -6.77 -11.89
C GLY A 107 -2.95 -6.91 -11.69
N ASN A 108 -3.38 -8.15 -11.50
CA ASN A 108 -4.69 -8.47 -10.92
C ASN A 108 -4.41 -8.94 -9.49
N TYR A 109 -4.98 -8.25 -8.50
CA TYR A 109 -4.95 -8.62 -7.08
C TYR A 109 -6.35 -8.90 -6.57
#